data_AF-A0A960YWW4-F1
#
_entry.id   AF-A0A960YWW4-F1
#
_cell.length_a   1.000
_cell.length_b   1.000
_cell.length_c   1.000
_cell.angle_alpha   90.00
_cell.angle_beta   90.00
_cell.angle_gamma   90.00
#
_symmetry.space_group_name_H-M   'P 1'
#
loop_
_entity.id
_entity.type
_entity.pdbx_description
1 polymer ?
#
loop_
_entity_poly.entity_id
_entity_poly.type
_entity_poly.pdbx_seq_one_letter_code
_entity_poly.pdbx_strand_id
1 'polypeptide(L)'
;CYITWFFAGAWHGAAYHYIGWGLWQGIMLAIHREYSKTPIYTWINEKGGRAYDIFSRVFTMFGLGFGFVMFRATTMTQAWEMIQRMLFFHGAKIDRFINLDYFGLLVICYIASYFFSKRNLEYYAAEKPQKLMYANLASVLLLLFFGVTESQNFLYFAF
;
A
#
# COMPACT_ATOMS: atom_id res chain seq x y z
N CYS A 1 -15.52 4.60 -1.28
CA CYS A 1 -16.62 4.35 -0.33
C CYS A 1 -16.15 3.22 0.60
N TYR A 2 -16.29 3.28 1.93
CA TYR A 2 -15.69 2.28 2.83
C TYR A 2 -16.13 0.83 2.53
N ILE A 3 -17.36 0.71 2.03
CA ILE A 3 -17.98 -0.52 1.58
C ILE A 3 -17.20 -1.16 0.42
N THR A 4 -16.58 -0.38 -0.48
CA THR A 4 -15.82 -0.93 -1.61
C THR A 4 -14.58 -1.69 -1.14
N TRP A 5 -13.93 -1.24 -0.07
CA TRP A 5 -12.74 -1.91 0.47
C TRP A 5 -13.09 -3.18 1.24
N PHE A 6 -14.23 -3.17 1.95
CA PHE A 6 -14.76 -4.39 2.56
C PHE A 6 -15.08 -5.46 1.51
N PHE A 7 -15.80 -5.08 0.44
CA PHE A 7 -16.09 -6.01 -0.66
C PHE A 7 -14.82 -6.42 -1.44
N ALA A 8 -13.82 -5.55 -1.57
CA ALA A 8 -12.54 -5.92 -2.18
C ALA A 8 -11.83 -7.01 -1.36
N GLY A 9 -11.84 -6.90 -0.03
CA GLY A 9 -11.31 -7.94 0.87
C GLY A 9 -12.09 -9.24 0.77
N ALA A 10 -13.43 -9.17 0.79
CA ALA A 10 -14.30 -10.33 0.66
C ALA A 10 -14.16 -11.05 -0.70
N TRP A 11 -13.89 -10.30 -1.78
CA TRP A 11 -13.65 -10.86 -3.12
C TRP A 11 -12.36 -11.70 -3.18
N HIS A 12 -11.32 -11.31 -2.45
CA HIS A 12 -10.00 -11.96 -2.56
C HIS A 12 -9.92 -13.29 -1.77
N GLY A 13 -10.87 -13.57 -0.88
CA GLY A 13 -11.01 -14.88 -0.27
C GLY A 13 -11.86 -14.85 1.01
N ALA A 14 -12.49 -15.99 1.32
CA ALA A 14 -13.33 -16.15 2.51
C ALA A 14 -12.52 -16.24 3.82
N ALA A 15 -11.19 -16.32 3.74
CA ALA A 15 -10.34 -16.38 4.91
C ALA A 15 -10.29 -15.04 5.66
N TYR A 16 -10.30 -15.11 6.99
CA TYR A 16 -10.42 -13.93 7.86
C TYR A 16 -9.35 -12.84 7.65
N HIS A 17 -8.17 -13.20 7.15
CA HIS A 17 -7.08 -12.24 6.91
C HIS A 17 -7.36 -11.31 5.71
N TYR A 18 -8.08 -11.76 4.68
CA TYR A 18 -8.49 -10.90 3.56
C TYR A 18 -9.61 -9.93 3.95
N ILE A 19 -10.54 -10.36 4.81
CA ILE A 19 -11.56 -9.49 5.39
C ILE A 19 -10.91 -8.45 6.31
N GLY A 20 -9.97 -8.88 7.15
CA GLY A 20 -9.17 -8.00 8.02
C GLY A 20 -8.42 -6.93 7.22
N TRP A 21 -7.87 -7.29 6.05
CA TRP A 21 -7.25 -6.34 5.14
C TRP A 21 -8.23 -5.28 4.62
N GLY A 22 -9.39 -5.71 4.12
CA GLY A 22 -10.41 -4.79 3.58
C GLY A 22 -10.91 -3.82 4.64
N LEU A 23 -11.09 -4.31 5.87
CA LEU A 23 -11.42 -3.48 7.04
C LEU A 23 -10.31 -2.50 7.39
N TRP A 24 -9.05 -2.94 7.43
CA TRP A 24 -7.90 -2.09 7.72
C TRP A 24 -7.82 -0.90 6.74
N GLN A 25 -7.94 -1.16 5.44
CA GLN A 25 -7.92 -0.11 4.42
C GLN A 25 -9.13 0.83 4.52
N GLY A 26 -10.31 0.26 4.79
CA GLY A 26 -11.53 1.03 5.02
C GLY A 26 -11.41 1.98 6.23
N ILE A 27 -10.87 1.49 7.35
CA ILE A 27 -10.67 2.28 8.58
C ILE A 27 -9.63 3.37 8.35
N MET A 28 -8.50 3.06 7.69
CA MET A 28 -7.47 4.06 7.37
C MET A 28 -8.05 5.23 6.56
N LEU A 29 -8.88 4.94 5.56
CA LEU A 29 -9.58 5.97 4.79
C LEU A 29 -10.60 6.74 5.63
N ALA A 30 -11.31 6.06 6.54
CA ALA A 30 -12.30 6.70 7.40
C ALA A 30 -11.65 7.69 8.36
N ILE A 31 -10.56 7.27 9.00
CA ILE A 31 -9.74 8.12 9.86
C ILE A 31 -9.19 9.29 9.05
N HIS A 32 -8.62 9.05 7.87
CA HIS A 32 -8.08 10.12 7.05
C HIS A 32 -9.16 11.13 6.63
N ARG A 33 -10.36 10.66 6.27
CA ARG A 33 -11.47 11.54 5.89
C ARG A 33 -11.91 12.42 7.06
N GLU A 34 -12.12 11.85 8.24
CA GLU A 34 -12.51 12.65 9.41
C GLU A 34 -11.38 13.58 9.86
N TYR A 35 -10.14 13.11 9.84
CA TYR A 35 -8.95 13.93 10.12
C TYR A 35 -8.84 15.11 9.14
N SER A 36 -9.06 14.90 7.84
CA SER A 36 -8.98 15.95 6.82
C SER A 36 -9.98 17.10 7.00
N LYS A 37 -11.08 16.86 7.74
CA LYS A 37 -12.09 17.88 8.06
C LYS A 37 -11.74 18.68 9.32
N THR A 38 -10.76 18.24 10.10
CA THR A 38 -10.41 18.92 11.35
C THR A 38 -9.60 20.20 11.09
N PRO A 39 -9.77 21.25 11.91
CA PRO A 39 -8.96 22.47 11.82
C PRO A 39 -7.48 22.22 12.16
N ILE A 40 -7.19 21.09 12.82
CA ILE A 40 -5.83 20.62 13.08
C ILE A 40 -5.16 20.22 11.78
N TYR A 41 -5.86 19.51 10.88
CA TYR A 41 -5.31 19.15 9.58
C TYR A 41 -4.96 20.39 8.75
N THR A 42 -5.83 21.40 8.69
CA THR A 42 -5.54 22.63 7.94
C THR A 42 -4.36 23.38 8.53
N TRP A 43 -4.29 23.51 9.86
CA TRP A 43 -3.18 24.16 10.53
C TRP A 43 -1.84 23.42 10.35
N ILE A 44 -1.83 22.09 10.48
CA ILE A 44 -0.62 21.29 10.27
C ILE A 44 -0.23 21.27 8.79
N ASN A 45 -1.18 21.27 7.86
CA ASN A 45 -0.87 21.31 6.43
C ASN A 45 -0.30 22.68 6.01
N GLU A 46 -0.77 23.78 6.62
CA GLU A 46 -0.26 25.13 6.39
C GLU A 46 1.13 25.35 7.03
N LYS A 47 1.36 24.86 8.25
CA LYS A 47 2.61 25.10 8.99
C LYS A 47 3.65 23.97 8.92
N GLY A 48 3.24 22.75 8.62
CA GLY A 48 4.08 21.56 8.66
C GLY A 48 5.09 21.48 7.51
N GLY A 49 4.89 22.28 6.45
CA GLY A 49 5.81 22.39 5.32
C GLY A 49 6.14 21.04 4.66
N ARG A 50 7.33 20.95 4.04
CA ARG A 50 7.76 19.73 3.33
C ARG A 50 8.02 18.54 4.24
N ALA A 51 8.42 18.78 5.49
CA ALA A 51 8.74 17.70 6.43
C ALA A 51 7.47 16.93 6.85
N TYR A 52 6.37 17.63 7.12
CA TYR A 52 5.08 17.01 7.40
C TYR A 52 4.55 16.24 6.19
N ASP A 53 4.61 16.82 4.98
CA ASP A 53 4.18 16.14 3.75
C ASP A 53 4.95 14.82 3.52
N ILE A 54 6.27 14.82 3.70
CA ILE A 54 7.10 13.61 3.62
C ILE A 54 6.69 12.59 4.68
N PHE A 55 6.54 13.02 5.94
CA PHE A 55 6.18 12.13 7.05
C PHE A 55 4.81 11.51 6.86
N SER A 56 3.79 12.29 6.48
CA SER A 56 2.45 11.79 6.21
C SER A 56 2.45 10.74 5.11
N ARG A 57 3.22 10.95 4.03
CA ARG A 57 3.36 9.96 2.94
C ARG A 57 4.03 8.68 3.41
N VAL A 58 5.09 8.77 4.20
CA VAL A 58 5.77 7.60 4.77
C VAL A 58 4.82 6.83 5.69
N PHE A 59 4.06 7.53 6.54
CA PHE A 59 3.06 6.92 7.40
C PHE A 59 1.96 6.21 6.60
N THR A 60 1.44 6.84 5.55
CA THR A 60 0.46 6.20 4.66
C THR A 60 1.04 4.97 3.98
N MET A 61 2.27 5.03 3.46
CA MET A 61 2.93 3.86 2.86
C MET A 61 3.14 2.73 3.86
N PHE A 62 3.49 3.05 5.11
CA PHE A 62 3.64 2.06 6.16
C PHE A 62 2.30 1.40 6.53
N GLY A 63 1.23 2.20 6.65
CA GLY A 63 -0.14 1.71 6.84
C GLY A 63 -0.61 0.81 5.70
N LEU A 64 -0.32 1.18 4.45
CA LEU A 64 -0.59 0.34 3.28
C LEU A 64 0.21 -0.97 3.33
N GLY A 65 1.48 -0.90 3.73
CA GLY A 65 2.37 -2.05 3.90
C GLY A 65 1.82 -3.09 4.88
N PHE A 66 1.29 -2.66 6.03
CA PHE A 66 0.62 -3.57 6.96
C PHE A 66 -0.56 -4.31 6.34
N GLY A 67 -1.31 -3.63 5.47
CA GLY A 67 -2.35 -4.29 4.70
C GLY A 67 -1.78 -5.40 3.82
N PHE A 68 -0.72 -5.13 3.06
CA PHE A 68 -0.13 -6.14 2.18
C PHE A 68 0.44 -7.36 2.91
N VAL A 69 0.82 -7.24 4.19
CA VAL A 69 1.21 -8.39 5.02
C VAL A 69 0.06 -9.40 5.17
N MET A 70 -1.17 -8.91 5.37
CA MET A 70 -2.35 -9.78 5.49
C MET A 70 -2.70 -10.49 4.17
N PHE A 71 -2.30 -9.92 3.03
CA PHE A 71 -2.41 -10.55 1.72
C PHE A 71 -1.36 -11.62 1.47
N ARG A 72 -0.13 -11.39 1.96
CA ARG A 72 0.98 -12.34 1.81
C ARG A 72 0.84 -13.55 2.73
N ALA A 73 0.23 -13.38 3.89
CA ALA A 73 0.10 -14.44 4.87
C ALA A 73 -0.90 -15.51 4.43
N THR A 74 -0.58 -16.78 4.71
CA THR A 74 -1.46 -17.93 4.46
C THR A 74 -2.49 -18.14 5.59
N THR A 75 -2.24 -17.57 6.77
CA THR A 75 -3.13 -17.64 7.93
C THR A 75 -3.12 -16.33 8.72
N MET A 76 -4.18 -16.09 9.51
CA MET A 76 -4.25 -14.90 10.39
C MET A 76 -3.13 -14.88 11.44
N THR A 77 -2.79 -16.05 12.00
CA THR A 77 -1.68 -16.18 12.96
C THR A 77 -0.36 -15.78 12.33
N GLN A 78 -0.08 -16.24 11.10
CA GLN A 78 1.13 -15.86 10.37
C GLN A 78 1.15 -14.35 10.06
N ALA A 79 0.01 -13.75 9.68
CA ALA A 79 -0.08 -12.31 9.47
C ALA A 79 0.31 -11.53 10.74
N TRP A 80 -0.19 -11.96 11.89
CA TRP A 80 0.13 -11.34 13.17
C TRP A 80 1.60 -11.46 13.55
N GLU A 81 2.18 -12.66 13.40
CA GLU A 81 3.62 -12.88 13.63
C GLU A 81 4.49 -12.00 12.73
N MET A 82 4.10 -11.83 11.45
CA MET A 82 4.81 -10.98 10.52
C MET A 82 4.75 -9.51 10.93
N ILE A 83 3.58 -9.02 11.37
CA ILE A 83 3.40 -7.66 11.88
C ILE A 83 4.25 -7.44 13.16
N GLN A 84 4.24 -8.40 14.08
CA GLN A 84 5.04 -8.31 15.31
C GLN A 84 6.54 -8.26 15.02
N ARG A 85 7.01 -9.02 14.03
CA ARG A 85 8.41 -8.98 13.58
C ARG A 85 8.78 -7.62 12.96
N MET A 86 7.85 -6.97 12.26
CA MET A 86 8.06 -5.63 11.70
C MET A 86 8.15 -4.54 12.77
N LEU A 87 7.36 -4.64 13.84
CA LEU A 87 7.30 -3.61 14.90
C LEU A 87 8.37 -3.77 15.98
N PHE A 88 8.63 -5.01 16.42
CA PHE A 88 9.47 -5.29 17.59
C PHE A 88 10.85 -5.83 17.23
N PHE A 89 11.19 -5.95 15.95
CA PHE A 89 12.47 -6.49 15.44
C PHE A 89 12.89 -7.81 16.14
N HIS A 90 11.93 -8.62 16.58
CA HIS A 90 12.19 -9.77 17.42
C HIS A 90 12.79 -10.91 16.58
N GLY A 91 14.06 -11.26 16.83
CA GLY A 91 14.76 -12.38 16.17
C GLY A 91 15.20 -12.12 14.72
N ALA A 92 15.22 -10.86 14.27
CA ALA A 92 15.62 -10.51 12.90
C ALA A 92 17.15 -10.59 12.71
N LYS A 93 17.63 -11.60 11.96
CA LYS A 93 18.97 -11.55 11.35
C LYS A 93 18.95 -10.49 10.24
N ILE A 94 19.65 -9.37 10.47
CA ILE A 94 19.63 -8.18 9.60
C ILE A 94 20.11 -8.49 8.16
N ASP A 95 20.94 -9.53 8.00
CA ASP A 95 21.54 -9.93 6.72
C ASP A 95 20.53 -10.33 5.63
N ARG A 96 19.28 -10.68 5.99
CA ARG A 96 18.24 -11.11 5.02
C ARG A 96 17.11 -10.10 4.84
N PHE A 97 17.09 -9.04 5.64
CA PHE A 97 16.00 -8.05 5.67
C PHE A 97 16.14 -6.98 4.59
N ILE A 98 17.37 -6.67 4.17
CA ILE A 98 17.65 -5.67 3.14
C ILE A 98 17.86 -6.42 1.81
N ASN A 99 16.77 -6.90 1.21
CA ASN A 99 16.79 -7.16 -0.21
C ASN A 99 16.80 -5.79 -0.91
N LEU A 100 17.98 -5.37 -1.39
CA LEU A 100 18.18 -4.10 -2.07
C LEU A 100 17.19 -3.90 -3.22
N ASP A 101 16.78 -4.97 -3.90
CA ASP A 101 15.82 -4.93 -5.00
C ASP A 101 14.43 -4.47 -4.54
N TYR A 102 13.91 -5.04 -3.44
CA TYR A 102 12.62 -4.63 -2.88
C TYR A 102 12.68 -3.26 -2.22
N PHE A 103 13.82 -2.90 -1.62
CA PHE A 103 14.03 -1.54 -1.11
C PHE A 103 14.04 -0.52 -2.26
N GLY A 104 14.73 -0.83 -3.37
CA GLY A 104 14.73 -0.03 -4.58
C GLY A 104 13.33 0.16 -5.15
N LEU A 105 12.52 -0.91 -5.20
CA LEU A 105 11.12 -0.83 -5.61
C LEU A 105 10.29 0.10 -4.71
N LEU A 106 10.44 -0.01 -3.39
CA LEU A 106 9.74 0.88 -2.45
C LEU A 106 10.12 2.35 -2.65
N VAL A 107 11.40 2.64 -2.88
CA VAL A 107 11.89 3.99 -3.19
C VAL A 107 11.31 4.49 -4.52
N ILE A 108 11.27 3.65 -5.56
CA ILE A 108 10.65 3.98 -6.85
C ILE A 108 9.16 4.28 -6.68
N CYS A 109 8.43 3.44 -5.94
CA CYS A 109 7.01 3.66 -5.66
C CYS A 109 6.77 4.95 -4.87
N TYR A 110 7.65 5.26 -3.91
CA TYR A 110 7.58 6.51 -3.15
C TYR A 110 7.82 7.74 -4.04
N ILE A 111 8.84 7.71 -4.89
CA ILE A 111 9.15 8.79 -5.84
C ILE A 111 8.01 8.95 -6.86
N ALA A 112 7.47 7.84 -7.38
CA ALA A 112 6.34 7.85 -8.29
C ALA A 112 5.10 8.49 -7.62
N SER A 113 4.79 8.08 -6.39
CA SER A 113 3.70 8.68 -5.60
C SER A 113 3.91 10.18 -5.38
N TYR A 114 5.14 10.61 -5.09
CA TYR A 114 5.47 12.03 -4.97
C TYR A 114 5.21 12.81 -6.26
N PHE A 115 5.63 12.26 -7.39
CA PHE A 115 5.49 12.90 -8.69
C PHE A 115 4.02 12.96 -9.16
N PHE A 116 3.26 11.89 -8.92
CA PHE A 116 1.84 11.82 -9.26
C PHE A 116 0.98 12.70 -8.37
N SER A 117 1.26 12.78 -7.07
CA SER A 117 0.48 13.58 -6.12
C SER A 117 0.49 15.09 -6.43
N LYS A 118 1.53 15.60 -7.10
CA LYS A 118 1.61 17.02 -7.49
C LYS A 118 0.99 17.33 -8.84
N ARG A 119 0.48 16.33 -9.56
CA ARG A 119 -0.08 16.50 -10.91
C ARG A 119 -1.58 16.23 -10.87
N ASN A 120 -2.38 17.19 -11.37
CA ASN A 120 -3.81 16.98 -11.55
C ASN A 120 -4.03 15.88 -12.58
N LEU A 121 -4.35 14.68 -12.11
CA LEU A 121 -4.53 13.49 -12.93
C LEU A 121 -5.60 13.71 -13.99
N GLU A 122 -6.65 14.46 -13.65
CA GLU A 122 -7.75 14.83 -14.54
C GLU A 122 -7.28 15.71 -15.71
N TYR A 123 -6.34 16.64 -15.48
CA TYR A 123 -5.75 17.46 -16.54
C TYR A 123 -4.88 16.61 -17.50
N TYR A 124 -4.09 15.68 -16.98
CA TYR A 124 -3.29 14.78 -17.83
C TYR A 124 -4.14 13.74 -18.56
N ALA A 125 -5.25 13.28 -17.97
CA ALA A 125 -6.21 12.39 -18.62
C ALA A 125 -6.91 13.09 -19.80
N ALA A 126 -7.24 14.38 -19.65
CA ALA A 126 -7.91 15.17 -20.68
C ALA A 126 -6.97 15.69 -21.78
N GLU A 127 -5.81 16.26 -21.42
CA GLU A 127 -4.93 16.89 -22.42
C GLU A 127 -3.82 15.98 -22.95
N LYS A 128 -3.31 15.04 -22.14
CA LYS A 128 -2.14 14.21 -22.51
C LYS A 128 -2.31 12.75 -22.10
N PRO A 129 -3.36 12.06 -22.62
CA PRO A 129 -3.68 10.69 -22.24
C PRO A 129 -2.54 9.71 -22.52
N GLN A 130 -1.71 9.96 -23.54
CA GLN A 130 -0.55 9.13 -23.87
C GLN A 130 0.48 9.07 -22.72
N LYS A 131 0.73 10.19 -22.02
CA LYS A 131 1.67 10.22 -20.89
C LYS A 131 1.13 9.43 -19.69
N LEU A 132 -0.18 9.51 -19.46
CA LEU A 132 -0.85 8.72 -18.44
C LEU A 132 -0.82 7.22 -18.79
N MET A 133 -1.04 6.88 -20.07
CA MET A 133 -0.95 5.51 -20.56
C MET A 133 0.45 4.92 -20.37
N TYR A 134 1.52 5.64 -20.74
CA TYR A 134 2.89 5.16 -20.53
C TYR A 134 3.24 4.99 -19.05
N ALA A 135 2.74 5.87 -18.17
CA ALA A 135 3.00 5.75 -16.75
C ALA A 135 2.24 4.57 -16.10
N ASN A 136 1.02 4.27 -16.57
CA ASN A 136 0.29 3.05 -16.18
C ASN A 136 1.00 1.79 -16.72
N LEU A 137 1.43 1.81 -17.98
CA LEU A 137 2.19 0.72 -18.59
C LEU A 137 3.49 0.45 -17.82
N ALA A 138 4.23 1.50 -17.46
CA ALA A 138 5.44 1.38 -16.65
C ALA A 138 5.16 0.78 -15.27
N SER A 139 4.04 1.16 -14.64
CA SER A 139 3.61 0.58 -13.36
C SER A 139 3.30 -0.91 -13.49
N VAL A 140 2.60 -1.32 -14.55
CA VAL A 140 2.32 -2.74 -14.84
C VAL A 140 3.61 -3.50 -15.13
N LEU A 141 4.52 -2.95 -15.92
CA LEU A 141 5.81 -3.57 -16.22
C LEU A 141 6.65 -3.75 -14.96
N LEU A 142 6.72 -2.74 -14.08
CA LEU A 142 7.38 -2.85 -12.78
C LEU A 142 6.75 -3.96 -11.93
N LEU A 143 5.42 -4.05 -11.90
CA LEU A 143 4.72 -5.15 -11.21
C LEU A 143 4.99 -6.52 -11.84
N LEU A 144 5.27 -6.62 -13.13
CA LEU A 144 5.62 -7.89 -13.77
C LEU A 144 7.09 -8.29 -13.53
N PHE A 145 8.00 -7.31 -13.50
CA PHE A 145 9.42 -7.56 -13.22
C PHE A 145 9.68 -7.86 -11.74
N PHE A 146 8.97 -7.21 -10.83
CA PHE A 146 9.16 -7.35 -9.38
C PHE A 146 8.04 -8.14 -8.68
N GLY A 147 6.91 -8.37 -9.34
CA GLY A 147 5.84 -9.21 -8.83
C GLY A 147 6.20 -10.69 -8.94
N VAL A 148 5.54 -11.48 -8.09
CA VAL A 148 5.79 -12.91 -7.88
C VAL A 148 5.82 -13.66 -9.22
N THR A 149 7.01 -14.11 -9.61
CA THR A 149 7.26 -15.01 -10.75
C THR A 149 7.02 -16.48 -10.41
N GLU A 150 6.69 -16.79 -9.15
CA GLU A 150 6.24 -18.12 -8.78
C GLU A 150 4.76 -18.27 -9.13
N SER A 151 4.47 -19.10 -10.13
CA SER A 151 3.16 -19.67 -10.31
C SER A 151 2.80 -20.48 -9.06
N GLN A 152 2.13 -19.86 -8.09
CA GLN A 152 1.30 -20.63 -7.17
C GLN A 152 0.23 -21.26 -8.06
N ASN A 153 0.38 -22.56 -8.32
CA ASN A 153 -0.65 -23.37 -8.96
C ASN A 153 -1.98 -22.96 -8.35
N PHE A 154 -2.94 -22.55 -9.19
CA PHE A 154 -4.27 -22.19 -8.75
C PHE A 154 -4.76 -23.26 -7.76
N LEU A 155 -4.78 -22.90 -6.48
CA LEU A 155 -5.18 -23.74 -5.35
C LEU A 155 -6.71 -23.95 -5.39
N TYR A 156 -7.22 -24.47 -6.49
CA TYR A 156 -8.56 -25.05 -6.60
C TYR A 156 -8.53 -26.58 -6.51
N PHE A 157 -7.35 -27.19 -6.43
CA PHE A 157 -7.17 -28.64 -6.25
C PHE A 157 -6.27 -28.94 -5.04
N ALA A 158 -6.72 -28.52 -3.87
CA ALA A 158 -6.28 -29.12 -2.61
C ALA A 158 -7.56 -29.51 -1.86
N PHE A 159 -8.09 -30.68 -2.23
CA PHE A 159 -8.99 -31.44 -1.38
C PHE A 159 -8.17 -32.08 -0.26
#